data_AF-A0A3B8VQQ0-F1
#
_entry.id   AF-A0A3B8VQQ0-F1
#
_cell.length_a   1.000
_cell.length_b   1.000
_cell.length_c   1.000
_cell.angle_alpha   90.00
_cell.angle_beta   90.00
_cell.angle_gamma   90.00
#
_symmetry.space_group_name_H-M   'P 1'
#
loop_
_entity.id
_entity.type
_entity.pdbx_description
1 polymer ?
#
loop_
_entity_poly.entity_id
_entity_poly.type
_entity_poly.pdbx_seq_one_letter_code
_entity_poly.pdbx_strand_id
1 'polypeptide(L)' 'MSHISTNYDRSGFQKDWNVVFPLDRLNELAQQGVIGSVADFHYSFMGATDPQLMETAARNLASLLREDNVTAALLVPV' A
#
# COMPACT_ATOMS: atom_id res chain seq x y z
N MET A 1 12.32 -1.65 -2.52
CA MET A 1 11.70 -2.18 -1.30
C MET A 1 12.77 -2.89 -0.46
N SER A 2 12.96 -2.47 0.80
CA SER A 2 13.88 -3.10 1.75
C SER A 2 13.09 -3.85 2.83
N HIS A 3 13.62 -4.98 3.29
CA HIS A 3 13.02 -5.77 4.36
C HIS A 3 14.12 -6.36 5.24
N ILE A 4 13.91 -6.36 6.56
CA ILE A 4 14.93 -6.75 7.54
C ILE A 4 15.18 -8.26 7.58
N SER A 5 14.16 -9.06 7.24
CA SER A 5 14.28 -10.52 7.24
C SER A 5 15.14 -11.00 6.07
N THR A 6 16.07 -11.90 6.36
CA THR A 6 16.84 -12.63 5.35
C THR A 6 15.95 -13.59 4.56
N ASN A 7 14.86 -14.08 5.16
CA ASN A 7 13.91 -15.00 4.54
C ASN A 7 12.89 -14.30 3.63
N TYR A 8 12.94 -12.97 3.53
CA TYR A 8 12.10 -12.24 2.59
C TYR A 8 12.56 -12.52 1.16
N ASP A 9 11.77 -13.30 0.40
CA ASP A 9 12.06 -13.56 -1.00
C ASP A 9 11.86 -12.28 -1.81
N ARG A 10 12.93 -11.83 -2.44
CA ARG A 10 12.94 -10.62 -3.25
C ARG A 10 12.63 -10.91 -4.71
N SER A 11 12.70 -12.17 -5.13
CA SER A 11 12.62 -12.57 -6.53
C SER A 11 11.26 -12.26 -7.14
N GLY A 12 10.18 -12.38 -6.35
CA GLY A 12 8.81 -12.08 -6.78
C GLY A 12 8.68 -10.61 -7.22
N PHE A 13 8.85 -9.67 -6.28
CA PHE A 13 8.67 -8.25 -6.59
C PHE A 13 9.74 -7.68 -7.53
N GLN A 14 10.92 -8.29 -7.59
CA GLN A 14 11.95 -7.92 -8.57
C GLN A 14 11.55 -8.26 -10.01
N LYS A 15 10.79 -9.35 -10.20
CA LYS A 15 10.27 -9.75 -11.51
C LYS A 15 8.99 -8.99 -11.86
N ASP A 16 8.08 -8.88 -10.90
CA ASP A 16 6.84 -8.13 -11.04
C ASP A 16 6.46 -7.50 -9.70
N TRP A 17 6.61 -6.17 -9.65
CA TRP A 17 6.30 -5.37 -8.48
C TRP A 17 4.80 -5.37 -8.14
N ASN A 18 3.93 -5.67 -9.11
CA ASN A 18 2.49 -5.77 -8.86
C ASN A 18 2.11 -6.93 -7.93
N VAL A 19 3.02 -7.86 -7.65
CA VAL A 19 2.83 -8.93 -6.65
C VAL A 19 2.77 -8.37 -5.22
N VAL A 20 3.47 -7.25 -4.94
CA VAL A 20 3.54 -6.64 -3.61
C VAL A 20 2.93 -5.24 -3.55
N PHE A 21 2.75 -4.60 -4.70
CA PHE A 21 2.16 -3.27 -4.79
C PHE A 21 1.47 -3.12 -6.17
N PRO A 22 0.21 -3.56 -6.32
CA PRO A 22 -0.48 -3.76 -7.61
C PRO A 22 -0.96 -2.43 -8.25
N LEU A 23 -0.13 -1.40 -8.28
CA LEU A 23 -0.52 -0.08 -8.76
C LEU A 23 -0.78 -0.06 -10.27
N ASP A 24 -0.12 -0.88 -11.10
CA ASP A 24 -0.50 -0.99 -12.52
C ASP A 24 -1.92 -1.56 -12.66
N ARG A 25 -2.25 -2.59 -11.88
CA ARG A 25 -3.58 -3.21 -11.89
C ARG A 25 -4.66 -2.24 -11.42
N LEU A 26 -4.37 -1.39 -10.43
CA LEU A 26 -5.29 -0.34 -10.00
C LEU A 26 -5.49 0.72 -11.09
N ASN A 27 -4.42 1.13 -11.78
CA ASN A 27 -4.51 2.06 -12.89
C ASN A 27 -5.30 1.48 -14.08
N GLU A 28 -5.13 0.20 -14.39
CA GLU A 28 -5.93 -0.50 -15.40
C GLU A 28 -7.42 -0.51 -15.03
N LEU A 29 -7.77 -0.78 -13.78
CA LEU A 29 -9.17 -0.73 -13.30
C LEU A 29 -9.75 0.68 -13.43
N ALA A 30 -8.96 1.72 -13.17
CA ALA A 30 -9.38 3.11 -13.36
C ALA A 30 -9.58 3.43 -14.86
N GLN A 31 -8.66 3.01 -15.73
CA GLN A 31 -8.76 3.18 -17.18
C GLN A 31 -9.98 2.46 -17.78
N GLN A 32 -10.33 1.29 -17.23
CA GLN A 32 -11.51 0.51 -17.61
C GLN A 32 -12.82 1.08 -17.02
N GLY A 33 -12.73 2.08 -16.14
CA GLY A 33 -13.90 2.68 -15.46
C GLY A 33 -14.51 1.79 -14.38
N VAL A 34 -13.81 0.75 -13.92
CA VAL A 34 -14.27 -0.13 -12.83
C VAL A 34 -14.18 0.59 -11.48
N ILE A 35 -13.14 1.41 -11.30
CA ILE A 35 -13.00 2.37 -10.19
C ILE A 35 -12.88 3.78 -10.76
N GLY A 36 -13.20 4.79 -9.95
CA GLY A 36 -13.17 6.19 -10.40
C GLY A 36 -11.75 6.74 -10.60
N SER A 37 -10.83 6.42 -9.69
CA SER A 37 -9.44 6.87 -9.73
C SER A 37 -8.56 6.02 -8.81
N VAL A 38 -7.24 6.19 -8.94
CA VAL A 38 -6.24 5.74 -7.96
C VAL A 38 -5.77 6.96 -7.18
N ALA A 39 -5.48 6.81 -5.89
CA ALA A 39 -4.97 7.90 -5.06
C ALA A 39 -3.56 8.34 -5.50
N ASP A 40 -3.24 9.62 -5.36
CA ASP A 40 -1.90 10.15 -5.69
C ASP A 40 -0.83 9.69 -4.67
N PHE A 41 -1.23 9.48 -3.42
CA PHE A 41 -0.35 9.08 -2.32
C PHE A 41 -0.63 7.65 -1.84
N HIS A 42 0.44 6.94 -1.52
CA HIS A 42 0.42 5.56 -1.06
C HIS A 42 1.34 5.39 0.14
N TYR A 43 0.92 4.60 1.11
CA TYR A 43 1.54 4.56 2.44
C TYR A 43 1.92 3.13 2.81
N SER A 44 3.04 2.99 3.53
CA SER A 44 3.55 1.70 4.01
C SER A 44 4.00 1.79 5.45
N PHE A 45 3.81 0.72 6.22
CA PHE A 45 4.32 0.56 7.57
C PHE A 45 5.34 -0.57 7.63
N MET A 46 6.33 -0.47 8.51
CA MET A 46 7.30 -1.53 8.71
C MET A 46 6.68 -2.65 9.56
N GLY A 47 6.35 -3.78 8.93
CA GLY A 47 5.60 -4.88 9.58
C GLY A 47 6.27 -5.53 10.79
N ALA A 48 7.59 -5.40 10.96
CA ALA A 48 8.33 -5.93 12.11
C ALA A 48 8.32 -4.99 13.35
N THR A 49 7.27 -4.19 13.51
CA THR A 49 7.12 -3.26 14.64
C THR A 49 5.81 -3.59 15.38
N ASP A 50 5.79 -3.46 16.71
CA ASP A 50 4.57 -3.62 17.50
C ASP A 50 3.47 -2.66 17.00
N PRO A 51 2.28 -3.15 16.60
CA PRO A 51 1.19 -2.31 16.11
C PRO A 51 0.76 -1.22 17.09
N GLN A 52 0.89 -1.43 18.41
CA GLN A 52 0.54 -0.40 19.41
C GLN A 52 1.43 0.84 19.25
N LEU A 53 2.70 0.66 18.87
CA LEU A 53 3.62 1.78 18.61
C LEU A 53 3.28 2.53 17.32
N MET A 54 2.49 1.93 16.43
CA MET A 54 2.08 2.55 15.17
C MET A 54 0.77 3.35 15.29
N GLU A 55 0.04 3.25 16.40
CA GLU A 55 -1.32 3.81 16.52
C GLU A 55 -1.36 5.30 16.16
N THR A 56 -0.42 6.10 16.69
CA THR A 56 -0.35 7.54 16.40
C THR A 56 -0.14 7.80 14.91
N ALA A 57 0.76 7.06 14.26
CA ALA A 57 1.01 7.20 12.82
C ALA A 57 -0.22 6.77 11.99
N ALA A 58 -0.90 5.68 12.40
CA ALA A 58 -2.12 5.23 11.75
C ALA A 58 -3.27 6.24 11.88
N ARG A 59 -3.42 6.90 13.03
CA ARG A 59 -4.39 7.98 13.23
C ARG A 59 -4.09 9.20 12.37
N ASN A 60 -2.83 9.59 12.25
CA ASN A 60 -2.42 10.68 11.36
C ASN A 60 -2.71 10.33 9.89
N LEU A 61 -2.40 9.09 9.48
CA LEU A 61 -2.72 8.61 8.14
C LEU A 61 -4.23 8.64 7.85
N ALA A 62 -5.08 8.28 8.82
CA ALA A 62 -6.52 8.33 8.63
C ALA A 62 -7.03 9.75 8.28
N SER A 63 -6.41 10.80 8.85
CA SER A 63 -6.71 12.19 8.48
C SER A 63 -6.29 12.50 7.03
N LEU A 64 -5.10 12.08 6.62
CA LEU A 64 -4.61 12.27 5.25
C LEU A 64 -5.50 11.57 4.22
N LEU A 65 -5.87 10.31 4.47
CA LEU A 65 -6.79 9.56 3.60
C LEU A 65 -8.15 10.26 3.46
N ARG A 66 -8.63 10.88 4.53
CA ARG A 66 -9.87 11.66 4.50
C ARG A 66 -9.72 12.94 3.67
N GLU A 67 -8.59 13.63 3.79
CA GLU A 67 -8.28 14.82 2.99
C GLU A 67 -8.14 14.49 1.49
N ASP A 68 -7.59 13.31 1.17
CA ASP A 68 -7.48 12.76 -0.19
C ASP A 68 -8.82 12.27 -0.77
N ASN A 69 -9.91 12.29 0.01
CA ASN A 69 -11.25 11.84 -0.38
C ASN A 69 -11.30 10.41 -0.92
N VAL A 70 -10.41 9.52 -0.45
CA VAL A 70 -10.47 8.10 -0.84
C VAL A 70 -11.69 7.44 -0.22
N THR A 71 -12.35 6.58 -0.99
CA THR A 71 -13.57 5.86 -0.56
C THR A 71 -13.33 4.40 -0.20
N ALA A 72 -12.13 3.89 -0.51
CA ALA A 72 -11.69 2.54 -0.22
C ALA A 72 -10.18 2.51 0.04
N ALA A 73 -9.72 1.52 0.82
CA ALA A 73 -8.32 1.25 1.05
C ALA A 73 -8.01 -0.21 0.73
N LEU A 74 -6.96 -0.45 -0.05
CA LEU A 74 -6.42 -1.78 -0.30
C LEU A 74 -5.23 -2.03 0.64
N LEU A 75 -5.39 -2.97 1.56
CA LEU A 75 -4.30 -3.40 2.43
C LEU A 75 -3.54 -4.54 1.74
N VAL A 76 -2.26 -4.31 1.44
CA VAL A 76 -1.39 -5.31 0.81
C VAL A 76 -0.40 -5.85 1.85
N PRO A 77 -0.57 -7.09 2.32
CA PRO A 77 0.40 -7.71 3.22
C PRO A 77 1.66 -8.09 2.43
N VAL A 78 2.83 -7.62 2.89
CA VAL A 78 4.15 -7.87 2.29
C VAL A 78 5.08 -8.48 3.33
#